data_AF-A0AAW3MQN8-F1
#
_entry.id   AF-A0AAW3MQN8-F1
#
_cell.length_a   1.000
_cell.length_b   1.000
_cell.length_c   1.000
_cell.angle_alpha   90.00
_cell.angle_beta   90.00
_cell.angle_gamma   90.00
#
_symmetry.space_group_name_H-M   'P 1'
#
loop_
_entity.id
_entity.type
_entity.pdbx_description
1 polymer ?
#
loop_
_entity_poly.entity_id
_entity_poly.type
_entity_poly.pdbx_seq_one_letter_code
_entity_poly.pdbx_strand_id
1 'polypeptide(L)'
;MSQQNYEYLDVVKLLVNNFREEKPLLEGAVLFRGSRFGDQQPGANSPNELHAHLLPQVAASYTHNWGKSEAFIDTYPIDRDKTRFYANLSLDEHLKGNQVKSYSVADVERAIRPLVENLAYLPSTSKGWNQNVENLERYIKSSFYEAGVPVRKMDGAENQPQEKFYYSGSPKVTSVKEVLDNIERLTPLNEARAKEGYANARSSDVAKAIDKIEAFHPEAARAFQVLRGAVQRDQAAIVLEKHGDKPLMSFIEATRNEPSSEAQSRVLRLAQGLAHSLDSQDPNIRTRALTVTNQIAKLDPATATLKDVGQEVTKVNHASRSADTKSAEASAPPTAKPSAAKMEHTMAR
;
A
#
# COMPACT_ATOMS: atom_id res chain seq x y z
N MET A 1 17.05 -24.50 -3.45
CA MET A 1 17.43 -23.55 -2.38
C MET A 1 17.47 -24.33 -1.07
N SER A 2 18.57 -24.24 -0.32
CA SER A 2 18.72 -24.97 0.94
C SER A 2 17.65 -24.51 1.93
N GLN A 3 16.80 -25.44 2.37
CA GLN A 3 16.02 -25.33 3.60
C GLN A 3 16.99 -25.13 4.77
N GLN A 4 17.44 -23.91 5.02
CA GLN A 4 17.89 -23.58 6.36
C GLN A 4 16.63 -23.57 7.22
N ASN A 5 16.59 -24.54 8.13
CA ASN A 5 15.48 -24.86 9.01
C ASN A 5 15.06 -23.65 9.85
N TYR A 6 14.11 -22.85 9.34
CA TYR A 6 13.35 -21.93 10.18
C TYR A 6 12.25 -22.73 10.89
N GLU A 7 12.63 -23.61 11.82
CA GLU A 7 11.68 -24.47 12.56
C GLU A 7 10.58 -23.66 13.24
N TYR A 8 10.90 -22.42 13.63
CA TYR A 8 9.94 -21.49 14.22
C TYR A 8 8.83 -21.06 13.24
N LEU A 9 9.00 -21.16 11.92
CA LEU A 9 7.93 -20.89 10.95
C LEU A 9 6.83 -21.96 11.03
N ASP A 10 7.21 -23.21 11.32
CA ASP A 10 6.27 -24.30 11.57
C ASP A 10 6.04 -24.42 13.08
N VAL A 11 5.26 -23.46 13.62
CA VAL A 11 4.96 -23.34 15.05
C VAL A 11 4.48 -24.66 15.65
N VAL A 12 3.72 -25.46 14.89
CA VAL A 12 3.23 -26.77 15.34
C VAL A 12 4.39 -27.74 15.56
N LYS A 13 5.33 -27.85 14.60
CA LYS A 13 6.53 -28.68 14.78
C LYS A 13 7.39 -28.18 15.92
N LEU A 14 7.59 -26.86 16.05
CA LEU A 14 8.35 -26.28 17.15
C LEU A 14 7.76 -26.65 18.52
N LEU A 15 6.45 -26.49 18.68
CA LEU A 15 5.75 -26.87 19.93
C LEU A 15 5.93 -28.35 20.27
N VAL A 16 5.81 -29.23 19.28
CA VAL A 16 5.95 -30.69 19.46
C VAL A 16 7.40 -31.08 19.79
N ASN A 17 8.38 -30.49 19.10
CA ASN A 17 9.80 -30.72 19.37
C ASN A 17 10.15 -30.27 20.80
N ASN A 18 9.75 -29.06 21.20
CA ASN A 18 9.96 -28.54 22.54
C ASN A 18 9.30 -29.43 23.61
N PHE A 19 8.10 -29.96 23.35
CA PHE A 19 7.47 -30.91 24.26
C PHE A 19 8.31 -32.18 24.45
N ARG A 20 8.79 -32.78 23.34
CA ARG A 20 9.60 -34.00 23.36
C ARG A 20 10.96 -33.82 24.01
N GLU A 21 11.51 -32.61 23.93
CA GLU A 21 12.78 -32.23 24.54
C GLU A 21 12.63 -31.68 25.98
N GLU A 22 11.42 -31.75 26.55
CA GLU A 22 11.10 -31.26 27.89
C GLU A 22 11.38 -29.76 28.11
N LYS A 23 11.34 -28.98 27.04
CA LYS A 23 11.50 -27.52 27.03
C LYS A 23 10.17 -26.79 27.26
N PRO A 24 10.19 -25.52 27.68
CA PRO A 24 9.04 -24.62 27.53
C PRO A 24 8.52 -24.65 26.10
N LEU A 25 7.19 -24.78 25.92
CA LEU A 25 6.62 -25.02 24.59
C LEU A 25 6.91 -23.89 23.60
N LEU A 26 6.91 -22.64 24.07
CA LEU A 26 7.18 -21.46 23.24
C LEU A 26 8.66 -21.07 23.22
N GLU A 27 9.58 -21.94 23.67
CA GLU A 27 11.01 -21.68 23.52
C GLU A 27 11.40 -21.59 22.03
N GLY A 28 12.06 -20.50 21.64
CA GLY A 28 12.43 -20.23 20.24
C GLY A 28 11.26 -19.84 19.33
N ALA A 29 10.03 -19.75 19.85
CA ALA A 29 8.88 -19.26 19.08
C ALA A 29 8.96 -17.74 18.86
N VAL A 30 8.32 -17.28 17.79
CA VAL A 30 8.25 -15.87 17.39
C VAL A 30 6.79 -15.46 17.19
N LEU A 31 6.54 -14.16 17.26
CA LEU A 31 5.26 -13.56 16.84
C LEU A 31 5.35 -13.14 15.38
N PHE A 32 4.32 -13.49 14.62
CA PHE A 32 4.18 -13.15 13.20
C PHE A 32 3.28 -11.94 13.02
N ARG A 33 3.73 -10.99 12.19
CA ARG A 33 2.93 -9.84 11.79
C ARG A 33 2.84 -9.76 10.28
N GLY A 34 1.62 -9.75 9.76
CA GLY A 34 1.38 -9.48 8.35
C GLY A 34 1.30 -7.98 8.07
N SER A 35 1.94 -7.53 6.99
CA SER A 35 1.74 -6.20 6.44
C SER A 35 1.86 -6.23 4.92
N ARG A 36 1.08 -5.39 4.25
CA ARG A 36 1.23 -5.16 2.80
C ARG A 36 2.55 -4.47 2.46
N PHE A 37 2.99 -3.59 3.35
CA PHE A 37 4.01 -2.58 3.07
C PHE A 37 5.29 -2.80 3.87
N GLY A 38 5.33 -3.85 4.70
CA GLY A 38 6.44 -4.12 5.60
C GLY A 38 6.64 -3.01 6.65
N ASP A 39 5.62 -2.16 6.83
CA ASP A 39 5.68 -1.02 7.71
C ASP A 39 5.44 -1.41 9.15
N GLN A 40 6.36 -1.04 10.05
CA GLN A 40 6.20 -1.18 11.50
C GLN A 40 5.41 -0.02 12.12
N GLN A 41 4.44 0.56 11.41
CA GLN A 41 3.70 1.67 11.98
C GLN A 41 2.51 1.18 12.79
N PRO A 42 2.29 1.79 13.96
CA PRO A 42 1.12 1.54 14.75
C PRO A 42 -0.15 1.96 13.99
N GLY A 43 -1.26 1.28 14.28
CA GLY A 43 -2.58 1.75 13.87
C GLY A 43 -2.99 2.98 14.66
N ALA A 44 -3.98 3.73 14.18
CA ALA A 44 -4.56 4.86 14.91
C ALA A 44 -5.11 4.43 16.30
N ASN A 45 -5.55 3.17 16.42
CA ASN A 45 -6.08 2.60 17.65
C ASN A 45 -5.01 1.94 18.53
N SER A 46 -3.79 1.76 18.01
CA SER A 46 -2.71 1.05 18.68
C SER A 46 -1.37 1.78 18.56
N PRO A 47 -1.28 3.07 18.98
CA PRO A 47 -0.12 3.94 18.75
C PRO A 47 1.21 3.42 19.31
N ASN A 48 1.16 2.51 20.29
CA ASN A 48 2.34 2.01 20.99
C ASN A 48 2.57 0.50 20.80
N GLU A 49 1.65 -0.22 20.14
CA GLU A 49 1.76 -1.67 19.94
C GLU A 49 1.37 -2.09 18.52
N LEU A 50 2.13 -3.03 17.96
CA LEU A 50 1.80 -3.70 16.71
C LEU A 50 1.04 -4.99 17.02
N HIS A 51 -0.02 -5.23 16.25
CA HIS A 51 -0.76 -6.48 16.31
C HIS A 51 0.09 -7.58 15.66
N ALA A 52 0.37 -8.64 16.40
CA ALA A 52 1.05 -9.82 15.94
C ALA A 52 0.31 -11.08 16.43
N HIS A 53 0.70 -12.23 15.92
CA HIS A 53 0.02 -13.51 16.18
C HIS A 53 1.02 -14.63 16.35
N LEU A 54 0.69 -15.63 17.17
CA LEU A 54 1.51 -16.84 17.25
C LEU A 54 1.47 -17.66 15.95
N LEU A 55 0.41 -17.51 15.15
CA LEU A 55 0.15 -18.34 13.97
C LEU A 55 0.46 -17.57 12.66
N PRO A 56 1.35 -18.06 11.78
CA PRO A 56 1.73 -17.37 10.55
C PRO A 56 0.58 -17.24 9.55
N GLN A 57 -0.39 -18.17 9.55
CA GLN A 57 -1.59 -18.10 8.69
C GLN A 57 -2.55 -16.99 9.12
N VAL A 58 -2.56 -16.65 10.40
CA VAL A 58 -3.30 -15.48 10.87
C VAL A 58 -2.60 -14.22 10.39
N ALA A 59 -1.27 -14.12 10.53
CA ALA A 59 -0.50 -13.01 9.95
C ALA A 59 -0.69 -12.89 8.43
N ALA A 60 -0.62 -13.99 7.68
CA ALA A 60 -0.87 -14.02 6.22
C ALA A 60 -2.25 -13.47 5.83
N SER A 61 -3.27 -13.64 6.67
CA SER A 61 -4.59 -13.07 6.40
C SER A 61 -4.64 -11.53 6.41
N TYR A 62 -3.65 -10.89 7.05
CA TYR A 62 -3.51 -9.43 7.08
C TYR A 62 -2.65 -8.86 5.97
N THR A 63 -1.88 -9.69 5.25
CA THR A 63 -0.88 -9.21 4.29
C THR A 63 -1.48 -8.63 3.00
N HIS A 64 -2.75 -8.92 2.70
CA HIS A 64 -3.42 -8.47 1.47
C HIS A 64 -4.79 -7.81 1.70
N ASN A 65 -5.04 -7.20 2.85
CA ASN A 65 -6.35 -6.57 3.13
C ASN A 65 -6.80 -5.54 2.07
N TRP A 66 -5.93 -5.12 1.12
CA TRP A 66 -6.23 -4.08 0.12
C TRP A 66 -5.61 -4.27 -1.29
N GLY A 67 -5.09 -5.45 -1.68
CA GLY A 67 -4.51 -5.65 -3.03
C GLY A 67 -3.67 -6.93 -3.22
N LYS A 68 -3.38 -7.29 -4.49
CA LYS A 68 -2.81 -8.61 -4.89
C LYS A 68 -1.28 -8.70 -5.00
N SER A 69 -0.53 -7.61 -4.86
CA SER A 69 0.80 -7.52 -5.46
C SER A 69 1.99 -7.66 -4.50
N GLU A 70 1.92 -7.15 -3.27
CA GLU A 70 3.03 -7.19 -2.30
C GLU A 70 2.54 -7.51 -0.89
N ALA A 71 3.25 -8.40 -0.20
CA ALA A 71 2.93 -8.84 1.14
C ALA A 71 4.18 -9.27 1.90
N PHE A 72 4.21 -8.94 3.19
CA PHE A 72 5.32 -9.24 4.08
C PHE A 72 4.83 -9.87 5.37
N ILE A 73 5.61 -10.81 5.88
CA ILE A 73 5.44 -11.37 7.22
C ILE A 73 6.73 -11.05 8.00
N ASP A 74 6.60 -10.31 9.08
CA ASP A 74 7.68 -9.97 10.00
C ASP A 74 7.62 -10.87 11.23
N THR A 75 8.77 -11.30 11.74
CA THR A 75 8.86 -12.08 12.98
C THR A 75 9.42 -11.25 14.12
N TYR A 76 8.86 -11.38 15.32
CA TYR A 76 9.29 -10.66 16.52
C TYR A 76 9.59 -11.64 17.66
N PRO A 77 10.57 -11.36 18.52
CA PRO A 77 10.83 -12.21 19.68
C PRO A 77 9.61 -12.24 20.62
N ILE A 78 9.42 -13.37 21.30
CA ILE A 78 8.53 -13.46 22.46
C ILE A 78 9.35 -13.15 23.72
N ASP A 79 8.98 -12.07 24.41
CA ASP A 79 9.47 -11.78 25.75
C ASP A 79 8.59 -12.54 26.75
N ARG A 80 9.16 -13.52 27.45
CA ARG A 80 8.39 -14.41 28.34
C ARG A 80 7.70 -13.67 29.49
N ASP A 81 8.24 -12.53 29.91
CA ASP A 81 7.75 -11.75 31.05
C ASP A 81 6.80 -10.63 30.62
N LYS A 82 7.02 -10.08 29.42
CA LYS A 82 6.27 -8.91 28.92
C LYS A 82 5.20 -9.24 27.89
N THR A 83 5.39 -10.26 27.05
CA THR A 83 4.42 -10.59 25.99
C THR A 83 3.09 -11.04 26.60
N ARG A 84 2.01 -10.42 26.10
CA ARG A 84 0.62 -10.73 26.48
C ARG A 84 -0.17 -11.15 25.26
N PHE A 85 -1.02 -12.17 25.45
CA PHE A 85 -1.95 -12.67 24.43
C PHE A 85 -3.39 -12.31 24.78
N TYR A 86 -4.18 -12.03 23.76
CA TYR A 86 -5.55 -11.52 23.85
C TYR A 86 -6.47 -12.36 22.97
N ALA A 87 -7.68 -12.64 23.46
CA ALA A 87 -8.71 -13.33 22.70
C ALA A 87 -9.54 -12.34 21.87
N ASN A 88 -10.21 -12.81 20.81
CA ASN A 88 -11.29 -12.08 20.11
C ASN A 88 -10.95 -10.63 19.71
N LEU A 89 -9.75 -10.37 19.17
CA LEU A 89 -9.32 -9.02 18.75
C LEU A 89 -9.36 -7.96 19.87
N SER A 90 -9.21 -8.37 21.13
CA SER A 90 -9.37 -7.48 22.29
C SER A 90 -8.15 -6.62 22.62
N LEU A 91 -7.07 -6.68 21.83
CA LEU A 91 -5.91 -5.83 22.03
C LEU A 91 -6.28 -4.34 21.91
N ASP A 92 -7.06 -3.96 20.90
CA ASP A 92 -7.52 -2.57 20.75
C ASP A 92 -8.30 -2.06 21.96
N GLU A 93 -9.13 -2.93 22.56
CA GLU A 93 -9.90 -2.60 23.75
C GLU A 93 -8.99 -2.46 24.98
N HIS A 94 -7.98 -3.33 25.12
CA HIS A 94 -6.94 -3.17 26.13
C HIS A 94 -6.24 -1.81 26.03
N LEU A 95 -5.84 -1.42 24.81
CA LEU A 95 -5.11 -0.19 24.55
C LEU A 95 -5.95 1.07 24.78
N LYS A 96 -7.29 0.96 24.72
CA LYS A 96 -8.24 2.01 25.12
C LYS A 96 -8.45 2.09 26.64
N GLY A 97 -7.80 1.23 27.43
CA GLY A 97 -7.92 1.16 28.88
C GLY A 97 -9.06 0.28 29.39
N ASN A 98 -9.74 -0.46 28.51
CA ASN A 98 -10.79 -1.39 28.94
C ASN A 98 -10.17 -2.62 29.59
N GLN A 99 -10.81 -3.12 30.65
CA GLN A 99 -10.40 -4.37 31.28
C GLN A 99 -10.77 -5.54 30.37
N VAL A 100 -9.74 -6.12 29.74
CA VAL A 100 -9.86 -7.33 28.95
C VAL A 100 -8.94 -8.41 29.51
N LYS A 101 -9.31 -9.66 29.30
CA LYS A 101 -8.51 -10.78 29.76
C LYS A 101 -7.27 -10.94 28.87
N SER A 102 -6.09 -10.80 29.47
CA SER A 102 -4.80 -11.08 28.84
C SER A 102 -4.16 -12.33 29.44
N TYR A 103 -3.39 -13.07 28.65
CA TYR A 103 -2.67 -14.28 29.08
C TYR A 103 -1.17 -14.06 29.01
N SER A 104 -0.44 -14.49 30.04
CA SER A 104 1.03 -14.55 29.98
C SER A 104 1.49 -15.69 29.05
N VAL A 105 2.76 -15.68 28.65
CA VAL A 105 3.37 -16.80 27.92
C VAL A 105 3.21 -18.12 28.67
N ALA A 106 3.41 -18.12 30.00
CA ALA A 106 3.24 -19.32 30.83
C ALA A 106 1.79 -19.83 30.87
N ASP A 107 0.80 -18.92 30.83
CA ASP A 107 -0.62 -19.31 30.78
C ASP A 107 -0.98 -19.94 29.43
N VAL A 108 -0.44 -19.40 28.33
CA VAL A 108 -0.60 -19.96 26.98
C VAL A 108 0.02 -21.36 26.93
N GLU A 109 1.26 -21.54 27.37
CA GLU A 109 1.94 -22.83 27.39
C GLU A 109 1.16 -23.87 28.21
N ARG A 110 0.66 -23.48 29.38
CA ARG A 110 -0.16 -24.36 30.23
C ARG A 110 -1.45 -24.79 29.51
N ALA A 111 -2.10 -23.87 28.82
CA ALA A 111 -3.36 -24.12 28.13
C ALA A 111 -3.21 -25.01 26.89
N ILE A 112 -2.13 -24.82 26.10
CA ILE A 112 -1.91 -25.60 24.87
C ILE A 112 -1.23 -26.95 25.12
N ARG A 113 -0.57 -27.15 26.26
CA ARG A 113 0.21 -28.36 26.57
C ARG A 113 -0.55 -29.68 26.34
N PRO A 114 -1.80 -29.86 26.81
CA PRO A 114 -2.53 -31.12 26.57
C PRO A 114 -2.79 -31.39 25.08
N LEU A 115 -2.96 -30.35 24.26
CA LEU A 115 -3.17 -30.48 22.82
C LEU A 115 -1.87 -30.84 22.10
N VAL A 116 -0.75 -30.27 22.53
CA VAL A 116 0.59 -30.59 22.01
C VAL A 116 1.00 -32.00 22.40
N GLU A 117 0.69 -32.45 23.63
CA GLU A 117 0.95 -33.81 24.08
C GLU A 117 0.26 -34.86 23.20
N ASN A 118 -1.02 -34.65 22.86
CA ASN A 118 -1.76 -35.51 21.94
C ASN A 118 -1.10 -35.61 20.55
N LEU A 119 -0.49 -34.53 20.07
CA LEU A 119 0.27 -34.52 18.82
C LEU A 119 1.61 -35.24 18.96
N ALA A 120 2.34 -35.00 20.06
CA ALA A 120 3.69 -35.49 20.25
C ALA A 120 3.81 -37.02 20.22
N TYR A 121 2.75 -37.74 20.60
CA TYR A 121 2.69 -39.20 20.55
C TYR A 121 2.20 -39.78 19.21
N LEU A 122 1.80 -38.95 18.25
CA LEU A 122 1.33 -39.39 16.95
C LEU A 122 2.42 -39.28 15.87
N PRO A 123 2.50 -40.22 14.91
CA PRO A 123 3.28 -40.04 13.70
C PRO A 123 2.74 -38.84 12.91
N SER A 124 3.63 -37.97 12.42
CA SER A 124 3.26 -36.77 11.64
C SER A 124 2.60 -37.07 10.29
N THR A 125 2.62 -38.33 9.87
CA THR A 125 1.98 -38.84 8.64
C THR A 125 0.58 -39.42 8.88
N SER A 126 0.13 -39.49 10.14
CA SER A 126 -1.15 -40.12 10.48
C SER A 126 -2.34 -39.19 10.21
N LYS A 127 -3.51 -39.77 9.88
CA LYS A 127 -4.77 -38.99 9.77
C LYS A 127 -5.13 -38.29 11.08
N GLY A 128 -4.80 -38.90 12.22
CA GLY A 128 -4.99 -38.31 13.55
C GLY A 128 -4.13 -37.07 13.79
N TRP A 129 -2.94 -36.98 13.18
CA TRP A 129 -2.07 -35.81 13.30
C TRP A 129 -2.77 -34.56 12.75
N ASN A 130 -3.22 -34.59 11.50
CA ASN A 130 -3.84 -33.41 10.86
C ASN A 130 -5.04 -32.87 11.65
N GLN A 131 -5.90 -33.75 12.15
CA GLN A 131 -7.06 -33.33 12.95
C GLN A 131 -6.65 -32.66 14.27
N ASN A 132 -5.60 -33.17 14.92
CA ASN A 132 -5.09 -32.58 16.16
C ASN A 132 -4.36 -31.26 15.90
N VAL A 133 -3.70 -31.11 14.75
CA VAL A 133 -3.11 -29.83 14.33
C VAL A 133 -4.19 -28.78 14.15
N GLU A 134 -5.26 -29.09 13.39
CA GLU A 134 -6.39 -28.17 13.22
C GLU A 134 -7.04 -27.78 14.55
N ASN A 135 -7.15 -28.73 15.49
CA ASN A 135 -7.70 -28.46 16.81
C ASN A 135 -6.81 -27.51 17.62
N LEU A 136 -5.49 -27.71 17.60
CA LEU A 136 -4.51 -26.83 18.23
C LEU A 136 -4.54 -25.42 17.62
N GLU A 137 -4.47 -25.32 16.29
CA GLU A 137 -4.52 -24.03 15.59
C GLU A 137 -5.82 -23.27 15.86
N ARG A 138 -6.96 -23.98 15.84
CA ARG A 138 -8.27 -23.39 16.16
C ARG A 138 -8.32 -22.88 17.60
N TYR A 139 -7.77 -23.64 18.54
CA TYR A 139 -7.74 -23.25 19.96
C TYR A 139 -6.84 -22.03 20.20
N ILE A 140 -5.66 -21.99 19.59
CA ILE A 140 -4.77 -20.82 19.64
C ILE A 140 -5.49 -19.60 19.05
N LYS A 141 -6.12 -19.75 17.87
CA LYS A 141 -6.84 -18.66 17.22
C LYS A 141 -8.00 -18.15 18.08
N SER A 142 -8.78 -19.01 18.73
CA SER A 142 -9.92 -18.53 19.55
C SER A 142 -9.50 -17.92 20.88
N SER A 143 -8.48 -18.49 21.53
CA SER A 143 -8.14 -18.15 22.92
C SER A 143 -6.99 -17.14 23.03
N PHE A 144 -6.10 -17.11 22.05
CA PHE A 144 -4.86 -16.33 22.02
C PHE A 144 -4.71 -15.66 20.64
N TYR A 145 -5.82 -15.11 20.14
CA TYR A 145 -5.94 -14.59 18.78
C TYR A 145 -4.81 -13.60 18.46
N GLU A 146 -4.55 -12.63 19.33
CA GLU A 146 -3.58 -11.54 19.12
C GLU A 146 -2.55 -11.46 20.24
N ALA A 147 -1.39 -10.91 19.92
CA ALA A 147 -0.37 -10.48 20.86
C ALA A 147 0.09 -9.06 20.50
N GLY A 148 0.41 -8.28 21.54
CA GLY A 148 0.98 -6.95 21.39
C GLY A 148 2.51 -7.01 21.27
N VAL A 149 3.06 -6.32 20.27
CA VAL A 149 4.51 -6.08 20.15
C VAL A 149 4.76 -4.58 20.31
N PRO A 150 5.56 -4.14 21.30
CA PRO A 150 5.86 -2.72 21.48
C PRO A 150 6.45 -2.07 20.22
N VAL A 151 5.90 -0.94 19.80
CA VAL A 151 6.40 -0.12 18.69
C VAL A 151 7.66 0.62 19.12
N ARG A 152 8.71 0.62 18.29
CA ARG A 152 9.86 1.51 18.52
C ARG A 152 9.56 2.96 18.10
N LYS A 153 9.98 3.90 18.94
CA LYS A 153 10.49 5.22 18.52
C LYS A 153 12.02 5.07 18.35
N MET A 154 12.62 5.80 17.41
CA MET A 154 13.85 5.45 16.67
C MET A 154 15.16 5.12 17.41
N ASP A 155 15.24 5.19 18.74
CA ASP A 155 16.55 5.21 19.41
C ASP A 155 16.93 3.86 20.05
N GLY A 156 17.52 2.97 19.24
CA GLY A 156 18.46 1.91 19.65
C GLY A 156 18.00 0.81 20.64
N ALA A 157 17.70 -0.41 20.14
CA ALA A 157 17.73 -1.64 20.98
C ALA A 157 16.43 -2.03 21.74
N GLU A 158 15.37 -2.72 21.28
CA GLU A 158 15.18 -4.18 21.55
C GLU A 158 14.21 -4.94 20.59
N ASN A 159 13.23 -4.30 19.91
CA ASN A 159 12.24 -5.05 19.08
C ASN A 159 12.28 -4.76 17.57
N GLN A 160 13.40 -5.10 16.91
CA GLN A 160 13.43 -5.19 15.44
C GLN A 160 12.81 -6.53 15.01
N PRO A 161 12.26 -6.65 13.79
CA PRO A 161 11.83 -7.95 13.33
C PRO A 161 13.09 -8.82 13.21
N GLN A 162 13.07 -10.02 13.78
CA GLN A 162 14.20 -10.95 13.69
C GLN A 162 14.45 -11.30 12.23
N GLU A 163 13.37 -11.58 11.51
CA GLU A 163 13.38 -11.82 10.08
C GLU A 163 12.16 -11.18 9.41
N LYS A 164 12.34 -10.86 8.12
CA LYS A 164 11.28 -10.36 7.24
C LYS A 164 11.16 -11.32 6.07
N PHE A 165 9.94 -11.67 5.74
CA PHE A 165 9.62 -12.58 4.67
C PHE A 165 8.73 -11.89 3.64
N TYR A 166 8.98 -12.19 2.37
CA TYR A 166 8.04 -11.94 1.29
C TYR A 166 7.00 -13.06 1.28
N TYR A 167 5.73 -12.70 1.15
CA TYR A 167 4.63 -13.65 1.07
C TYR A 167 3.90 -13.49 -0.26
N SER A 168 3.77 -14.57 -1.02
CA SER A 168 3.14 -14.56 -2.36
C SER A 168 1.79 -15.26 -2.41
N GLY A 169 1.31 -15.79 -1.29
CA GLY A 169 0.08 -16.58 -1.24
C GLY A 169 -1.20 -15.74 -1.13
N SER A 170 -2.33 -16.40 -0.96
CA SER A 170 -3.65 -15.76 -0.84
C SER A 170 -3.86 -15.17 0.56
N PRO A 171 -4.63 -14.08 0.76
CA PRO A 171 -5.07 -13.66 2.10
C PRO A 171 -5.95 -14.70 2.80
N LYS A 172 -6.60 -15.60 2.06
CA LYS A 172 -7.56 -16.56 2.63
C LYS A 172 -6.88 -17.89 3.00
N VAL A 173 -5.79 -17.81 3.75
CA VAL A 173 -5.05 -19.00 4.21
C VAL A 173 -5.76 -19.68 5.37
N THR A 174 -5.84 -21.01 5.31
CA THR A 174 -6.47 -21.80 6.38
C THR A 174 -5.49 -22.69 7.15
N SER A 175 -4.24 -22.84 6.70
CA SER A 175 -3.25 -23.71 7.36
C SER A 175 -1.85 -23.10 7.39
N VAL A 176 -1.03 -23.47 8.38
CA VAL A 176 0.40 -23.11 8.44
C VAL A 176 1.13 -23.55 7.17
N LYS A 177 0.87 -24.78 6.70
CA LYS A 177 1.53 -25.36 5.51
C LYS A 177 1.39 -24.46 4.27
N GLU A 178 0.20 -23.96 3.99
CA GLU A 178 -0.04 -23.08 2.85
C GLU A 178 0.76 -21.76 2.95
N VAL A 179 1.01 -21.25 4.16
CA VAL A 179 1.93 -20.12 4.34
C VAL A 179 3.35 -20.51 3.99
N LEU A 180 3.82 -21.64 4.54
CA LEU A 180 5.20 -22.11 4.34
C LEU A 180 5.51 -22.39 2.87
N ASP A 181 4.54 -22.85 2.10
CA ASP A 181 4.69 -23.11 0.66
C ASP A 181 4.77 -21.80 -0.17
N ASN A 182 4.43 -20.65 0.41
CA ASN A 182 4.34 -19.34 -0.26
C ASN A 182 5.14 -18.23 0.42
N ILE A 183 6.03 -18.57 1.36
CA ILE A 183 6.85 -17.61 2.10
C ILE A 183 8.31 -17.74 1.67
N GLU A 184 8.93 -16.61 1.40
CA GLU A 184 10.34 -16.52 1.03
C GLU A 184 11.05 -15.52 1.94
N ARG A 185 12.22 -15.88 2.47
CA ARG A 185 13.01 -14.92 3.25
C ARG A 185 13.38 -13.73 2.37
N LEU A 186 13.26 -12.53 2.92
CA LEU A 186 13.72 -11.34 2.23
C LEU A 186 15.26 -11.32 2.22
N THR A 187 15.82 -11.23 1.02
CA THR A 187 17.25 -11.13 0.71
C THR A 187 17.49 -9.86 -0.12
N PRO A 188 18.72 -9.36 -0.23
CA PRO A 188 18.99 -8.19 -1.09
C PRO A 188 18.50 -8.34 -2.54
N LEU A 189 18.43 -9.57 -3.06
CA LEU A 189 17.96 -9.87 -4.43
C LEU A 189 16.46 -9.65 -4.61
N ASN A 190 15.61 -10.06 -3.66
CA ASN A 190 14.17 -9.84 -3.73
C ASN A 190 13.74 -8.52 -3.04
N GLU A 191 14.66 -7.88 -2.31
CA GLU A 191 14.45 -6.55 -1.71
C GLU A 191 14.23 -5.46 -2.76
N ALA A 192 14.93 -5.50 -3.90
CA ALA A 192 14.71 -4.55 -4.99
C ALA A 192 13.27 -4.62 -5.53
N ARG A 193 12.75 -5.84 -5.73
CA ARG A 193 11.35 -6.09 -6.11
C ARG A 193 10.37 -5.59 -5.04
N ALA A 194 10.70 -5.79 -3.76
CA ALA A 194 9.90 -5.31 -2.64
C ALA A 194 9.83 -3.77 -2.60
N LYS A 195 10.96 -3.08 -2.84
CA LYS A 195 11.02 -1.62 -2.91
C LYS A 195 10.22 -1.07 -4.08
N GLU A 196 10.35 -1.68 -5.26
CA GLU A 196 9.60 -1.30 -6.45
C GLU A 196 8.09 -1.48 -6.24
N GLY A 197 7.67 -2.64 -5.71
CA GLY A 197 6.27 -2.89 -5.39
C GLY A 197 5.74 -1.90 -4.34
N TYR A 198 6.52 -1.60 -3.29
CA TYR A 198 6.15 -0.59 -2.29
C TYR A 198 5.98 0.80 -2.92
N ALA A 199 6.95 1.24 -3.73
CA ALA A 199 6.94 2.55 -4.37
C ALA A 199 5.70 2.74 -5.24
N ASN A 200 5.36 1.72 -6.03
CA ASN A 200 4.23 1.74 -6.95
C ASN A 200 2.87 1.62 -6.23
N ALA A 201 2.79 0.87 -5.13
CA ALA A 201 1.55 0.66 -4.41
C ALA A 201 1.22 1.79 -3.42
N ARG A 202 2.21 2.55 -2.95
CA ARG A 202 2.00 3.62 -1.97
C ARG A 202 1.40 4.87 -2.63
N SER A 203 0.16 5.20 -2.27
CA SER A 203 -0.49 6.42 -2.76
C SER A 203 0.17 7.70 -2.19
N SER A 204 0.64 8.59 -3.06
CA SER A 204 1.16 9.91 -2.67
C SER A 204 0.05 10.81 -2.13
N ASP A 205 0.39 11.87 -1.40
CA ASP A 205 -0.62 12.77 -0.85
C ASP A 205 -1.36 13.55 -1.94
N VAL A 206 -0.68 13.86 -3.05
CA VAL A 206 -1.32 14.42 -4.25
C VAL A 206 -2.32 13.41 -4.84
N ALA A 207 -1.94 12.14 -4.97
CA ALA A 207 -2.84 11.10 -5.49
C ALA A 207 -4.10 10.94 -4.61
N LYS A 208 -3.95 10.93 -3.28
CA LYS A 208 -5.07 10.92 -2.34
C LYS A 208 -5.95 12.18 -2.46
N ALA A 209 -5.36 13.34 -2.72
CA ALA A 209 -6.13 14.56 -2.93
C ALA A 209 -6.94 14.50 -4.23
N ILE A 210 -6.39 13.90 -5.29
CA ILE A 210 -7.10 13.65 -6.55
C ILE A 210 -8.23 12.63 -6.33
N ASP A 211 -8.02 11.56 -5.55
CA ASP A 211 -9.08 10.61 -5.19
C ASP A 211 -10.29 11.30 -4.52
N LYS A 212 -10.01 12.26 -3.62
CA LYS A 212 -11.06 13.05 -2.97
C LYS A 212 -11.82 13.91 -3.96
N ILE A 213 -11.14 14.48 -4.96
CA ILE A 213 -11.79 15.25 -6.03
C ILE A 213 -12.64 14.34 -6.91
N GLU A 214 -12.10 13.18 -7.34
CA GLU A 214 -12.79 12.19 -8.18
C GLU A 214 -14.15 11.80 -7.61
N ALA A 215 -14.24 11.62 -6.29
CA ALA A 215 -15.47 11.23 -5.60
C ALA A 215 -16.65 12.20 -5.80
N PHE A 216 -16.39 13.48 -6.10
CA PHE A 216 -17.42 14.49 -6.35
C PHE A 216 -17.75 14.68 -7.84
N HIS A 217 -16.96 14.12 -8.75
CA HIS A 217 -17.09 14.32 -10.20
C HIS A 217 -17.04 13.00 -10.98
N PRO A 218 -18.02 12.10 -10.79
CA PRO A 218 -18.04 10.79 -11.45
C PRO A 218 -18.02 10.88 -12.99
N GLU A 219 -18.56 11.95 -13.58
CA GLU A 219 -18.53 12.22 -15.01
C GLU A 219 -17.12 12.40 -15.59
N ALA A 220 -16.16 12.78 -14.75
CA ALA A 220 -14.75 12.99 -15.11
C ALA A 220 -13.82 11.95 -14.47
N ALA A 221 -14.37 10.88 -13.88
CA ALA A 221 -13.61 9.90 -13.10
C ALA A 221 -12.42 9.33 -13.87
N ARG A 222 -12.61 8.98 -15.15
CA ARG A 222 -11.53 8.43 -15.99
C ARG A 222 -10.33 9.40 -16.11
N ALA A 223 -10.58 10.70 -16.24
CA ALA A 223 -9.53 11.70 -16.30
C ALA A 223 -8.77 11.79 -14.97
N PHE A 224 -9.48 11.82 -13.85
CA PHE A 224 -8.87 11.84 -12.52
C PHE A 224 -8.07 10.57 -12.22
N GLN A 225 -8.52 9.40 -12.69
CA GLN A 225 -7.75 8.15 -12.62
C GLN A 225 -6.43 8.23 -13.39
N VAL A 226 -6.43 8.86 -14.59
CA VAL A 226 -5.20 9.12 -15.35
C VAL A 226 -4.27 10.04 -14.57
N LEU A 227 -4.77 11.17 -14.07
CA LEU A 227 -3.97 12.13 -13.30
C LEU A 227 -3.36 11.49 -12.05
N ARG A 228 -4.17 10.72 -11.30
CA ARG A 228 -3.73 9.96 -10.13
C ARG A 228 -2.64 8.96 -10.49
N GLY A 229 -2.86 8.12 -11.50
CA GLY A 229 -1.90 7.10 -11.92
C GLY A 229 -0.57 7.71 -12.35
N ALA A 230 -0.62 8.81 -13.11
CA ALA A 230 0.59 9.51 -13.57
C ALA A 230 1.39 10.11 -12.40
N VAL A 231 0.70 10.71 -11.41
CA VAL A 231 1.34 11.21 -10.18
C VAL A 231 1.95 10.08 -9.35
N GLN A 232 1.24 8.96 -9.20
CA GLN A 232 1.74 7.82 -8.42
C GLN A 232 3.01 7.23 -9.05
N ARG A 233 3.05 7.06 -10.37
CA ARG A 233 4.23 6.59 -11.10
C ARG A 233 5.41 7.55 -10.98
N ASP A 234 5.17 8.86 -11.12
CA ASP A 234 6.22 9.88 -10.94
C ASP A 234 6.79 9.85 -9.52
N GLN A 235 5.93 9.77 -8.50
CA GLN A 235 6.38 9.64 -7.12
C GLN A 235 7.21 8.37 -6.92
N ALA A 236 6.77 7.23 -7.46
CA ALA A 236 7.48 5.97 -7.36
C ALA A 236 8.87 6.05 -7.99
N ALA A 237 8.99 6.66 -9.17
CA ALA A 237 10.28 6.86 -9.84
C ALA A 237 11.23 7.73 -8.99
N ILE A 238 10.73 8.85 -8.43
CA ILE A 238 11.54 9.75 -7.59
C ILE A 238 12.07 9.03 -6.34
N VAL A 239 11.22 8.26 -5.64
CA VAL A 239 11.66 7.58 -4.41
C VAL A 239 12.63 6.44 -4.69
N LEU A 240 12.45 5.72 -5.80
CA LEU A 240 13.38 4.67 -6.22
C LEU A 240 14.74 5.27 -6.62
N GLU A 241 14.75 6.38 -7.35
CA GLU A 241 15.97 7.07 -7.73
C GLU A 241 16.74 7.60 -6.51
N LYS A 242 16.04 8.25 -5.57
CA LYS A 242 16.68 8.90 -4.41
C LYS A 242 17.06 7.97 -3.27
N HIS A 243 16.32 6.87 -3.09
CA HIS A 243 16.41 6.05 -1.87
C HIS A 243 16.55 4.55 -2.16
N GLY A 244 16.53 4.10 -3.42
CA GLY A 244 16.51 2.69 -3.78
C GLY A 244 17.73 1.88 -3.29
N ASP A 245 18.85 2.56 -3.06
CA ASP A 245 20.08 2.01 -2.49
C ASP A 245 20.00 1.73 -0.98
N LYS A 246 19.09 2.40 -0.26
CA LYS A 246 18.91 2.24 1.19
C LYS A 246 18.32 0.88 1.55
N PRO A 247 18.63 0.29 2.72
CA PRO A 247 17.92 -0.89 3.22
C PRO A 247 16.40 -0.66 3.29
N LEU A 248 15.60 -1.71 3.10
CA LEU A 248 14.14 -1.63 2.95
C LEU A 248 13.44 -0.77 4.01
N MET A 249 13.83 -0.87 5.29
CA MET A 249 13.19 -0.06 6.34
C MET A 249 13.50 1.43 6.19
N SER A 250 14.76 1.78 5.91
CA SER A 250 15.16 3.15 5.61
C SER A 250 14.54 3.67 4.31
N PHE A 251 14.34 2.81 3.31
CA PHE A 251 13.63 3.12 2.08
C PHE A 251 12.14 3.42 2.34
N ILE A 252 11.46 2.57 3.11
CA ILE A 252 10.05 2.73 3.50
C ILE A 252 9.86 4.06 4.23
N GLU A 253 10.75 4.37 5.17
CA GLU A 253 10.73 5.62 5.92
C GLU A 253 10.95 6.83 5.01
N ALA A 254 11.99 6.79 4.18
CA ALA A 254 12.30 7.87 3.26
C ALA A 254 11.17 8.12 2.25
N THR A 255 10.55 7.06 1.73
CA THR A 255 9.41 7.15 0.78
C THR A 255 8.21 7.91 1.39
N ARG A 256 7.99 7.80 2.70
CA ARG A 256 6.88 8.49 3.39
C ARG A 256 7.12 9.97 3.55
N ASN A 257 8.37 10.32 3.81
CA ASN A 257 8.78 11.68 4.06
C ASN A 257 9.20 12.41 2.77
N GLU A 258 9.18 11.71 1.63
CA GLU A 258 9.50 12.30 0.34
C GLU A 258 8.43 13.33 -0.07
N PRO A 259 8.79 14.61 -0.20
CA PRO A 259 7.85 15.65 -0.60
C PRO A 259 7.39 15.42 -2.05
N SER A 260 6.19 15.92 -2.36
CA SER A 260 5.71 15.95 -3.73
C SER A 260 6.56 16.88 -4.60
N SER A 261 6.80 16.48 -5.85
CA SER A 261 7.52 17.30 -6.82
C SER A 261 6.66 18.48 -7.30
N GLU A 262 7.30 19.56 -7.78
CA GLU A 262 6.57 20.69 -8.38
C GLU A 262 5.71 20.25 -9.58
N ALA A 263 6.15 19.23 -10.33
CA ALA A 263 5.37 18.66 -11.43
C ALA A 263 4.07 18.02 -10.91
N GLN A 264 4.13 17.26 -9.80
CA GLN A 264 2.96 16.70 -9.16
C GLN A 264 2.04 17.79 -8.57
N SER A 265 2.61 18.83 -7.96
CA SER A 265 1.83 19.98 -7.48
C SER A 265 1.10 20.71 -8.61
N ARG A 266 1.69 20.80 -9.81
CA ARG A 266 1.00 21.33 -11.00
C ARG A 266 -0.18 20.45 -11.42
N VAL A 267 -0.04 19.13 -11.36
CA VAL A 267 -1.16 18.22 -11.64
C VAL A 267 -2.27 18.35 -10.61
N LEU A 268 -1.95 18.52 -9.32
CA LEU A 268 -2.97 18.78 -8.31
C LEU A 268 -3.75 20.07 -8.62
N ARG A 269 -3.05 21.16 -8.95
CA ARG A 269 -3.68 22.43 -9.35
C ARG A 269 -4.54 22.28 -10.60
N LEU A 270 -4.10 21.48 -11.57
CA LEU A 270 -4.92 21.13 -12.74
C LEU A 270 -6.19 20.40 -12.32
N ALA A 271 -6.09 19.37 -11.47
CA ALA A 271 -7.24 18.60 -11.00
C ALA A 271 -8.25 19.50 -10.24
N GLN A 272 -7.76 20.36 -9.35
CA GLN A 272 -8.57 21.35 -8.63
C GLN A 272 -9.23 22.37 -9.57
N GLY A 273 -8.48 22.87 -10.56
CA GLY A 273 -9.01 23.79 -11.56
C GLY A 273 -10.08 23.17 -12.44
N LEU A 274 -9.91 21.89 -12.82
CA LEU A 274 -10.92 21.13 -13.57
C LEU A 274 -12.17 20.92 -12.74
N ALA A 275 -12.04 20.46 -11.49
CA ALA A 275 -13.15 20.29 -10.56
C ALA A 275 -13.95 21.58 -10.39
N HIS A 276 -13.26 22.69 -10.06
CA HIS A 276 -13.91 24.00 -9.93
C HIS A 276 -14.62 24.46 -11.20
N SER A 277 -14.05 24.16 -12.38
CA SER A 277 -14.65 24.51 -13.66
C SER A 277 -15.85 23.62 -14.02
N LEU A 278 -15.87 22.36 -13.56
CA LEU A 278 -17.00 21.44 -13.73
C LEU A 278 -18.21 21.85 -12.89
N ASP A 279 -17.97 22.40 -11.70
CA ASP A 279 -18.98 22.96 -10.79
C ASP A 279 -19.51 24.34 -11.23
N SER A 280 -18.90 24.94 -12.25
CA SER A 280 -19.29 26.27 -12.72
C SER A 280 -20.71 26.29 -13.25
N GLN A 281 -21.45 27.34 -12.87
CA GLN A 281 -22.78 27.65 -13.43
C GLN A 281 -22.70 28.21 -14.86
N ASP A 282 -21.51 28.61 -15.33
CA ASP A 282 -21.30 29.05 -16.71
C ASP A 282 -21.13 27.83 -17.64
N PRO A 283 -22.06 27.60 -18.60
CA PRO A 283 -22.00 26.46 -19.51
C PRO A 283 -20.74 26.43 -20.37
N ASN A 284 -20.15 27.58 -20.71
CA ASN A 284 -18.95 27.64 -21.53
C ASN A 284 -17.72 27.17 -20.75
N ILE A 285 -17.61 27.59 -19.48
CA ILE A 285 -16.54 27.13 -18.58
C ILE A 285 -16.65 25.63 -18.36
N ARG A 286 -17.86 25.14 -18.05
CA ARG A 286 -18.11 23.72 -17.84
C ARG A 286 -17.82 22.88 -19.09
N THR A 287 -18.22 23.34 -20.28
CA THR A 287 -17.96 22.65 -21.55
C THR A 287 -16.47 22.56 -21.87
N ARG A 288 -15.71 23.64 -21.60
CA ARG A 288 -14.24 23.62 -21.76
C ARG A 288 -13.59 22.63 -20.79
N ALA A 289 -14.01 22.61 -19.52
CA ALA A 289 -13.52 21.65 -18.54
C ALA A 289 -13.79 20.19 -18.99
N LEU A 290 -15.00 19.90 -19.44
CA LEU A 290 -15.36 18.59 -20.01
C LEU A 290 -14.53 18.22 -21.24
N THR A 291 -14.18 19.19 -22.08
CA THR A 291 -13.30 18.94 -23.24
C THR A 291 -11.91 18.53 -22.79
N VAL A 292 -11.35 19.21 -21.79
CA VAL A 292 -10.03 18.87 -21.22
C VAL A 292 -10.07 17.50 -20.53
N THR A 293 -11.07 17.22 -19.70
CA THR A 293 -11.19 15.93 -19.02
C THR A 293 -11.35 14.79 -20.03
N ASN A 294 -12.19 14.96 -21.06
CA ASN A 294 -12.35 13.97 -22.13
C ASN A 294 -11.05 13.72 -22.91
N GLN A 295 -10.24 14.76 -23.11
CA GLN A 295 -8.95 14.61 -23.78
C GLN A 295 -7.96 13.83 -22.92
N ILE A 296 -7.86 14.14 -21.62
CA ILE A 296 -7.03 13.40 -20.67
C ILE A 296 -7.50 11.94 -20.54
N ALA A 297 -8.81 11.70 -20.53
CA ALA A 297 -9.41 10.37 -20.38
C ALA A 297 -9.09 9.40 -21.52
N LYS A 298 -8.56 9.89 -22.66
CA LYS A 298 -8.07 9.07 -23.77
C LYS A 298 -6.78 8.33 -23.43
N LEU A 299 -6.02 8.81 -22.44
CA LEU A 299 -4.82 8.15 -21.95
C LEU A 299 -5.20 6.90 -21.13
N ASP A 300 -4.29 5.93 -21.09
CA ASP A 300 -4.42 4.76 -20.24
C ASP A 300 -3.93 5.07 -18.81
N PRO A 301 -4.81 5.00 -17.77
CA PRO A 301 -4.43 5.24 -16.39
C PRO A 301 -3.32 4.32 -15.88
N ALA A 302 -3.15 3.13 -16.46
CA ALA A 302 -2.12 2.18 -16.03
C ALA A 302 -0.72 2.59 -16.50
N THR A 303 -0.59 3.39 -17.56
CA THR A 303 0.70 3.65 -18.23
C THR A 303 1.02 5.14 -18.42
N ALA A 304 0.03 6.04 -18.39
CA ALA A 304 0.21 7.47 -18.63
C ALA A 304 1.25 8.14 -17.73
N THR A 305 2.07 9.04 -18.28
CA THR A 305 3.04 9.83 -17.52
C THR A 305 2.57 11.27 -17.32
N LEU A 306 3.24 12.03 -16.45
CA LEU A 306 2.98 13.47 -16.30
C LEU A 306 3.17 14.23 -17.62
N LYS A 307 4.10 13.78 -18.45
CA LYS A 307 4.38 14.35 -19.78
C LYS A 307 3.20 14.14 -20.72
N ASP A 308 2.62 12.95 -20.75
CA ASP A 308 1.47 12.63 -21.61
C ASP A 308 0.25 13.49 -21.24
N VAL A 309 -0.01 13.64 -19.94
CA VAL A 309 -1.05 14.57 -19.43
C VAL A 309 -0.82 15.99 -19.93
N GLY A 310 0.42 16.50 -19.82
CA GLY A 310 0.77 17.84 -20.29
C GLY A 310 0.54 18.03 -21.80
N GLN A 311 0.83 17.01 -22.60
CA GLN A 311 0.59 17.02 -24.05
C GLN A 311 -0.91 17.06 -24.37
N GLU A 312 -1.73 16.27 -23.68
CA GLU A 312 -3.18 16.25 -23.91
C GLU A 312 -3.86 17.58 -23.54
N VAL A 313 -3.46 18.19 -22.42
CA VAL A 313 -3.95 19.53 -22.03
C VAL A 313 -3.56 20.59 -23.07
N THR A 314 -2.34 20.50 -23.58
CA THR A 314 -1.81 21.46 -24.57
C THR A 314 -2.57 21.40 -25.89
N LYS A 315 -2.98 20.19 -26.34
CA LYS A 315 -3.80 20.02 -27.56
C LYS A 315 -5.12 20.78 -27.49
N VAL A 316 -5.80 20.78 -26.34
CA VAL A 316 -7.06 21.52 -26.16
C VAL A 316 -6.81 23.02 -26.24
N ASN A 317 -5.77 23.53 -25.56
CA ASN A 317 -5.42 24.95 -25.59
C ASN A 317 -5.07 25.46 -27.00
N HIS A 318 -4.37 24.65 -27.81
CA HIS A 318 -4.09 25.00 -29.21
C HIS A 318 -5.33 24.95 -30.10
N ALA A 319 -6.21 23.97 -29.91
CA ALA A 319 -7.46 23.87 -30.66
C ALA A 319 -8.37 25.08 -30.38
N SER A 320 -8.46 25.53 -29.12
CA SER A 320 -9.21 26.73 -28.75
C SER A 320 -8.63 28.00 -29.37
N ARG A 321 -7.30 28.19 -29.32
CA ARG A 321 -6.65 29.35 -29.95
C ARG A 321 -6.81 29.37 -31.47
N SER A 322 -6.81 28.22 -32.13
CA SER A 322 -7.00 28.09 -33.57
C SER A 322 -8.46 28.38 -34.00
N ALA A 323 -9.43 28.12 -33.12
CA ALA A 323 -10.82 28.48 -33.34
C ALA A 323 -11.02 29.99 -33.17
N ASP A 324 -10.43 30.60 -32.15
CA ASP A 324 -10.51 32.04 -31.89
C ASP A 324 -9.87 32.87 -33.03
N THR A 325 -8.73 32.42 -33.61
CA THR A 325 -8.13 33.08 -34.78
C THR A 325 -8.95 32.92 -36.05
N LYS A 326 -9.56 31.75 -36.29
CA LYS A 326 -10.47 31.55 -37.43
C LYS A 326 -11.76 32.37 -37.31
N SER A 327 -12.31 32.53 -36.11
CA SER A 327 -13.45 33.41 -35.85
C SER A 327 -13.08 34.88 -36.01
N ALA A 328 -11.86 35.29 -35.66
CA ALA A 328 -11.37 36.64 -35.88
C ALA A 328 -11.12 36.94 -37.39
N GLU A 329 -10.58 35.99 -38.15
CA GLU A 329 -10.39 36.11 -39.60
C GLU A 329 -11.73 36.13 -40.37
N ALA A 330 -12.73 35.36 -39.92
CA ALA A 330 -14.07 35.37 -40.51
C ALA A 330 -14.88 36.64 -40.19
N SER A 331 -14.45 37.43 -39.20
CA SER A 331 -15.12 38.68 -38.77
C SER A 331 -14.45 39.95 -39.33
N ALA A 332 -13.38 39.81 -40.10
CA ALA A 332 -12.76 40.93 -40.79
C ALA A 332 -13.65 41.40 -41.96
N PRO A 333 -14.03 42.70 -42.05
CA PRO A 333 -14.81 43.19 -43.19
C PRO A 333 -14.02 43.03 -44.50
N PRO A 334 -14.68 42.76 -45.64
CA PRO A 334 -13.99 42.63 -46.91
C PRO A 334 -13.26 43.94 -47.25
N THR A 335 -11.95 43.86 -47.43
CA THR A 335 -11.12 44.96 -47.93
C THR A 335 -11.68 45.48 -49.25
N ALA A 336 -12.14 46.72 -49.25
CA ALA A 336 -12.59 47.43 -50.44
C ALA A 336 -11.43 47.56 -51.45
N LYS A 337 -11.69 47.22 -52.72
CA LYS A 337 -10.77 47.45 -53.84
C LYS A 337 -10.40 48.94 -53.93
N PRO A 338 -9.14 49.30 -54.18
CA PRO A 338 -8.75 50.69 -54.39
C PRO A 338 -9.32 51.20 -55.73
N SER A 339 -10.04 52.32 -55.69
CA SER A 339 -10.49 53.06 -56.87
C SER A 339 -9.32 53.80 -57.52
N ALA A 340 -9.14 53.61 -58.82
CA ALA A 340 -8.13 54.30 -59.62
C ALA A 340 -8.37 55.82 -59.64
N ALA A 341 -7.37 56.59 -59.18
CA ALA A 341 -7.36 58.04 -59.29
C ALA A 341 -6.90 58.45 -60.70
N LYS A 342 -7.73 59.25 -61.39
CA LYS A 342 -7.37 59.97 -62.62
C LYS A 342 -6.32 61.04 -62.31
N MET A 343 -5.22 61.04 -63.05
CA MET A 343 -4.30 62.17 -63.15
C MET A 343 -4.93 63.25 -64.05
N GLU A 344 -5.14 64.46 -63.53
CA GLU A 344 -5.27 65.66 -64.34
C GLU A 344 -4.02 66.52 -64.16
N HIS A 345 -3.33 66.73 -65.28
CA HIS A 345 -2.24 67.70 -65.43
C HIS A 345 -2.83 69.10 -65.49
N THR A 346 -2.29 70.02 -64.70
CA THR A 346 -2.42 71.46 -64.98
C THR A 346 -1.05 72.10 -64.85
N MET A 347 -0.48 72.50 -66.01
CA MET A 347 0.62 73.46 -66.07
C MET A 347 0.03 74.87 -66.03
N ALA A 348 0.60 75.75 -65.23
CA ALA A 348 0.46 77.18 -65.37
C ALA A 348 1.86 77.80 -65.54
N ARG A 349 2.01 78.57 -66.61
CA ARG A 349 2.98 79.66 -66.72
C ARG A 349 2.33 80.92 -66.18
#